data_AF-A0A7W0SPI2-F1
#
_entry.id   AF-A0A7W0SPI2-F1
#
_cell.length_a   1.000
_cell.length_b   1.000
_cell.length_c   1.000
_cell.angle_alpha   90.00
_cell.angle_beta   90.00
_cell.angle_gamma   90.00
#
_symmetry.space_group_name_H-M   'P 1'
#
loop_
_entity.id
_entity.type
_entity.pdbx_description
1 polymer ?
#
loop_
_entity_poly.entity_id
_entity_poly.type
_entity_poly.pdbx_seq_one_letter_code
_entity_poly.pdbx_strand_id
1 'polypeptide(L)'
;MHDSDGHSFLDIPSREGKPRSRGLTHVMDKGLNLREIEGLFDTAGEYVDIVKLGWGTSYVTNNLEKKIALYRSFSTPVVCGGTLFEAVYGQDKIDDFKRWLEHYRFSHVEISDGTLDIPREQKLEFIANFARDFVVLSEVGSKDSEVNIAPYLWVQWMREELEAGAWKVIAEGREAGTAGIYRPTGE
;
A
#
# COMPACT_ATOMS: atom_id res chain seq x y z
N MET A 1 -13.86 28.91 27.85
CA MET A 1 -14.35 27.55 28.08
C MET A 1 -13.31 26.62 27.45
N HIS A 2 -12.43 26.03 28.26
CA HIS A 2 -11.59 24.92 27.82
C HIS A 2 -12.49 23.69 27.85
N ASP A 3 -12.73 23.08 26.69
CA ASP A 3 -13.38 21.78 26.63
C ASP A 3 -12.54 20.79 27.41
N SER A 4 -13.11 20.32 28.52
CA SER A 4 -12.57 19.26 29.36
C SER A 4 -12.95 17.90 28.77
N ASP A 5 -12.59 17.66 27.51
CA ASP A 5 -12.54 16.31 26.99
C ASP A 5 -11.31 15.65 27.63
N GLY A 6 -11.49 14.51 28.30
CA GLY A 6 -10.47 13.81 29.10
C GLY A 6 -9.23 13.31 28.33
N HIS A 7 -8.96 13.87 27.15
CA HIS A 7 -7.92 13.49 26.21
C HIS A 7 -6.72 14.46 26.18
N SER A 8 -6.71 15.52 27.00
CA SER A 8 -5.65 16.54 27.01
C SER A 8 -4.59 16.37 28.12
N PHE A 9 -4.45 15.18 28.70
CA PHE A 9 -3.50 14.95 29.81
C PHE A 9 -2.05 14.71 29.36
N LEU A 10 -1.84 14.43 28.06
CA LEU A 10 -0.52 14.22 27.46
C LEU A 10 -0.17 15.39 26.54
N ASP A 11 1.08 15.84 26.62
CA ASP A 11 1.68 16.75 25.64
C ASP A 11 2.06 15.96 24.38
N ILE A 12 1.20 15.99 23.38
CA ILE A 12 1.40 15.24 22.12
C ILE A 12 1.73 16.16 20.93
N PRO A 13 2.53 15.69 19.95
CA PRO A 13 2.78 16.45 18.73
C PRO A 13 1.49 16.72 17.93
N SER A 14 1.42 17.86 17.27
CA SER A 14 0.32 18.17 16.35
C SER A 14 0.30 17.21 15.16
N ARG A 15 -0.89 16.72 14.80
CA ARG A 15 -1.13 15.88 13.61
C ARG A 15 -2.17 16.55 12.71
N GLU A 16 -1.97 16.50 11.41
CA GLU A 16 -2.95 17.02 10.45
C GLU A 16 -4.25 16.20 10.48
N GLY A 17 -5.39 16.85 10.20
CA GLY A 17 -6.67 16.16 9.96
C GLY A 17 -6.69 15.44 8.61
N LYS A 18 -7.70 14.60 8.38
CA LYS A 18 -7.93 13.99 7.06
C LYS A 18 -8.55 15.01 6.07
N PRO A 19 -8.29 14.91 4.76
CA PRO A 19 -7.35 13.99 4.09
C PRO A 19 -5.89 14.42 4.29
N ARG A 20 -5.00 13.46 4.58
CA ARG A 20 -3.58 13.71 4.86
C ARG A 20 -2.71 13.54 3.61
N SER A 21 -1.61 14.28 3.54
CA SER A 21 -0.56 14.12 2.51
C SER A 21 0.81 13.74 3.09
N ARG A 22 0.95 13.82 4.43
CA ARG A 22 2.13 13.46 5.23
C ARG A 22 1.70 12.81 6.55
N GLY A 23 2.61 12.07 7.17
CA GLY A 23 2.32 11.31 8.40
C GLY A 23 1.25 10.24 8.19
N LEU A 24 1.18 9.68 6.98
CA LEU A 24 0.17 8.71 6.55
C LEU A 24 0.28 7.40 7.32
N THR A 25 -0.86 6.85 7.70
CA THR A 25 -0.97 5.47 8.18
C THR A 25 -1.51 4.58 7.07
N HIS A 26 -0.67 3.66 6.60
CA HIS A 26 -1.03 2.64 5.62
C HIS A 26 -1.29 1.31 6.34
N VAL A 27 -2.56 0.93 6.49
CA VAL A 27 -2.94 -0.31 7.19
C VAL A 27 -2.96 -1.48 6.22
N MET A 28 -2.42 -2.62 6.64
CA MET A 28 -2.55 -3.87 5.90
C MET A 28 -3.77 -4.67 6.40
N ASP A 29 -4.69 -4.96 5.50
CA ASP A 29 -5.78 -5.90 5.69
C ASP A 29 -5.39 -7.26 5.11
N LYS A 30 -5.28 -8.27 5.97
CA LYS A 30 -4.87 -9.64 5.61
C LYS A 30 -6.05 -10.61 5.43
N GLY A 31 -7.28 -10.11 5.43
CA GLY A 31 -8.50 -10.93 5.38
C GLY A 31 -9.57 -10.55 6.40
N LEU A 32 -9.61 -9.28 6.86
CA LEU A 32 -10.64 -8.81 7.78
C LEU A 32 -12.03 -8.97 7.16
N ASN A 33 -12.99 -9.40 7.97
CA ASN A 33 -14.39 -9.40 7.61
C ASN A 33 -15.01 -8.01 7.83
N LEU A 34 -16.24 -7.80 7.33
CA LEU A 34 -16.89 -6.48 7.38
C LEU A 34 -17.07 -5.94 8.81
N ARG A 35 -17.36 -6.80 9.79
CA ARG A 35 -17.56 -6.36 11.19
C ARG A 35 -16.24 -5.95 11.85
N GLU A 36 -15.15 -6.62 11.52
CA GLU A 36 -13.82 -6.24 12.01
C GLU A 36 -13.39 -4.88 11.43
N ILE A 37 -13.74 -4.62 10.17
CA ILE A 37 -13.52 -3.32 9.53
C ILE A 37 -14.34 -2.23 10.23
N GLU A 38 -15.63 -2.47 10.48
CA GLU A 38 -16.48 -1.54 11.23
C GLU A 38 -15.90 -1.25 12.62
N GLY A 39 -15.48 -2.27 13.37
CA GLY A 39 -14.88 -2.10 14.70
C GLY A 39 -13.56 -1.33 14.67
N LEU A 40 -12.69 -1.60 13.68
CA LEU A 40 -11.45 -0.83 13.49
C LEU A 40 -11.75 0.65 13.25
N PHE A 41 -12.74 0.95 12.40
CA PHE A 41 -13.07 2.33 12.04
C PHE A 41 -13.83 3.08 13.12
N ASP A 42 -14.67 2.39 13.89
CA ASP A 42 -15.31 2.92 15.09
C ASP A 42 -14.28 3.32 16.15
N THR A 43 -13.23 2.51 16.34
CA THR A 43 -12.21 2.75 17.37
C THR A 43 -11.11 3.72 16.94
N ALA A 44 -10.58 3.56 15.73
CA ALA A 44 -9.35 4.22 15.30
C ALA A 44 -9.38 4.69 13.83
N GLY A 45 -10.56 4.76 13.21
CA GLY A 45 -10.72 5.11 11.80
C GLY A 45 -10.09 6.45 11.42
N GLU A 46 -10.14 7.45 12.32
CA GLU A 46 -9.51 8.77 12.14
C GLU A 46 -8.00 8.74 11.89
N TYR A 47 -7.33 7.64 12.28
CA TYR A 47 -5.90 7.46 12.10
C TYR A 47 -5.52 6.57 10.91
N VAL A 48 -6.48 6.02 10.18
CA VAL A 48 -6.25 5.14 9.00
C VAL A 48 -6.42 5.94 7.72
N ASP A 49 -5.33 6.16 6.98
CA ASP A 49 -5.37 7.01 5.77
C ASP A 49 -5.58 6.19 4.50
N ILE A 50 -5.04 4.97 4.45
CA ILE A 50 -5.10 4.09 3.28
C ILE A 50 -5.00 2.63 3.72
N VAL A 51 -5.70 1.73 3.02
CA VAL A 51 -5.69 0.29 3.34
C VAL A 51 -5.17 -0.53 2.15
N LYS A 52 -4.15 -1.35 2.37
CA LYS A 52 -3.73 -2.38 1.42
C LYS A 52 -4.45 -3.68 1.70
N LEU A 53 -5.11 -4.24 0.69
CA LEU A 53 -5.48 -5.65 0.70
C LEU A 53 -4.21 -6.45 0.45
N GLY A 54 -3.71 -7.12 1.49
CA GLY A 54 -2.39 -7.72 1.51
C GLY A 54 -2.19 -8.73 0.39
N TRP A 55 -1.03 -8.69 -0.25
CA TRP A 55 -0.57 -9.71 -1.20
C TRP A 55 -1.59 -9.94 -2.33
N GLY A 56 -2.15 -11.15 -2.43
CA GLY A 56 -3.23 -11.53 -3.34
C GLY A 56 -4.59 -11.79 -2.66
N THR A 57 -4.78 -11.33 -1.42
CA THR A 57 -6.02 -11.56 -0.65
C THR A 57 -7.26 -11.04 -1.37
N SER A 58 -7.13 -9.94 -2.13
CA SER A 58 -8.21 -9.36 -2.91
C SER A 58 -8.76 -10.34 -3.95
N TYR A 59 -7.90 -11.16 -4.58
CA TYR A 59 -8.29 -12.14 -5.60
C TYR A 59 -9.10 -13.32 -5.03
N VAL A 60 -8.95 -13.63 -3.74
CA VAL A 60 -9.63 -14.75 -3.06
C VAL A 60 -10.73 -14.30 -2.10
N THR A 61 -11.04 -13.01 -2.04
CA THR A 61 -12.09 -12.46 -1.17
C THR A 61 -13.46 -12.55 -1.85
N ASN A 62 -14.31 -13.47 -1.38
CA ASN A 62 -15.65 -13.73 -1.96
C ASN A 62 -16.57 -12.50 -2.06
N ASN A 63 -16.42 -11.53 -1.15
CA ASN A 63 -17.26 -10.33 -1.07
C ASN A 63 -16.45 -9.04 -1.26
N LEU A 64 -15.43 -9.09 -2.14
CA LEU A 64 -14.49 -7.99 -2.38
C LEU A 64 -15.19 -6.64 -2.63
N GLU A 65 -16.20 -6.60 -3.48
CA GLU A 65 -16.93 -5.37 -3.80
C GLU A 65 -17.54 -4.71 -2.55
N LYS A 66 -18.17 -5.51 -1.67
CA LYS A 66 -18.76 -5.02 -0.41
C LYS A 66 -17.68 -4.48 0.53
N LYS A 67 -16.53 -5.16 0.58
CA LYS A 67 -15.38 -4.77 1.41
C LYS A 67 -14.76 -3.44 0.95
N ILE A 68 -14.53 -3.28 -0.35
CA ILE A 68 -14.05 -2.02 -0.93
C ILE A 68 -15.07 -0.90 -0.72
N ALA A 69 -16.36 -1.19 -0.92
CA ALA A 69 -17.43 -0.20 -0.68
C ALA A 69 -17.47 0.27 0.77
N LEU A 70 -17.25 -0.63 1.74
CA LEU A 70 -17.20 -0.29 3.16
C LEU A 70 -16.02 0.65 3.47
N TYR A 71 -14.80 0.32 3.04
CA TYR A 71 -13.65 1.23 3.20
C TYR A 71 -13.89 2.60 2.55
N ARG A 72 -14.46 2.61 1.35
CA ARG A 72 -14.81 3.85 0.65
C ARG A 72 -15.85 4.66 1.40
N SER A 73 -16.79 4.03 2.12
CA SER A 73 -17.77 4.75 2.95
C SER A 73 -17.12 5.53 4.10
N PHE A 74 -15.94 5.11 4.54
CA PHE A 74 -15.09 5.82 5.50
C PHE A 74 -14.12 6.82 4.85
N SER A 75 -14.29 7.10 3.54
CA SER A 75 -13.35 7.91 2.74
C SER A 75 -11.90 7.39 2.76
N THR A 76 -11.72 6.08 2.96
CA THR A 76 -10.40 5.44 2.98
C THR A 76 -10.16 4.70 1.66
N PRO A 77 -9.16 5.12 0.85
CA PRO A 77 -8.78 4.40 -0.36
C PRO A 77 -8.25 3.00 -0.04
N VAL A 78 -8.50 2.09 -0.98
CA VAL A 78 -8.02 0.72 -0.94
C VAL A 78 -6.98 0.52 -2.04
N VAL A 79 -5.85 -0.07 -1.67
CA VAL A 79 -4.73 -0.44 -2.54
C VAL A 79 -4.79 -1.94 -2.78
N CYS A 80 -4.68 -2.35 -4.03
CA CYS A 80 -4.43 -3.75 -4.37
C CYS A 80 -2.95 -4.08 -4.15
N GLY A 81 -2.64 -5.16 -3.41
CA GLY A 81 -1.26 -5.51 -3.06
C GLY A 81 -0.37 -5.85 -4.25
N GLY A 82 0.90 -5.45 -4.18
CA GLY A 82 1.86 -5.55 -5.28
C GLY A 82 2.26 -6.99 -5.61
N THR A 83 2.17 -7.92 -4.66
CA THR A 83 2.40 -9.34 -4.96
C THR A 83 1.35 -9.91 -5.92
N LEU A 84 0.10 -9.40 -5.89
CA LEU A 84 -0.87 -9.79 -6.90
C LEU A 84 -0.48 -9.24 -8.27
N PHE A 85 0.00 -8.01 -8.34
CA PHE A 85 0.55 -7.43 -9.56
C PHE A 85 1.69 -8.29 -10.12
N GLU A 86 2.63 -8.72 -9.28
CA GLU A 86 3.73 -9.61 -9.70
C GLU A 86 3.19 -10.96 -10.22
N ALA A 87 2.21 -11.57 -9.54
CA ALA A 87 1.58 -12.81 -10.00
C ALA A 87 0.83 -12.67 -11.34
N VAL A 88 0.26 -11.49 -11.59
CA VAL A 88 -0.38 -11.13 -12.87
C VAL A 88 0.68 -10.93 -13.96
N TYR A 89 1.77 -10.23 -13.64
CA TYR A 89 2.91 -10.00 -14.53
C TYR A 89 3.50 -11.33 -15.00
N GLY A 90 3.80 -12.25 -14.08
CA GLY A 90 4.34 -13.57 -14.42
C GLY A 90 3.38 -14.49 -15.19
N GLN A 91 2.14 -14.07 -15.43
CA GLN A 91 1.14 -14.77 -16.23
C GLN A 91 0.74 -14.00 -17.50
N ASP A 92 1.42 -12.89 -17.83
CA ASP A 92 1.11 -12.04 -18.99
C ASP A 92 -0.33 -11.50 -19.00
N LYS A 93 -0.89 -11.15 -17.82
CA LYS A 93 -2.30 -10.75 -17.63
C LYS A 93 -2.51 -9.29 -17.23
N ILE A 94 -1.56 -8.40 -17.53
CA ILE A 94 -1.60 -6.99 -17.08
C ILE A 94 -2.88 -6.27 -17.54
N ASP A 95 -3.33 -6.51 -18.77
CA ASP A 95 -4.55 -5.89 -19.30
C ASP A 95 -5.83 -6.41 -18.61
N ASP A 96 -5.88 -7.70 -18.28
CA ASP A 96 -6.97 -8.27 -17.48
C ASP A 96 -7.00 -7.66 -16.08
N PHE A 97 -5.83 -7.45 -15.49
CA PHE A 97 -5.71 -6.84 -14.17
C PHE A 97 -6.17 -5.38 -14.15
N LYS A 98 -5.85 -4.58 -15.17
CA LYS A 98 -6.40 -3.22 -15.31
C LYS A 98 -7.92 -3.22 -15.36
N ARG A 99 -8.52 -4.05 -16.22
CA ARG A 99 -10.00 -4.21 -16.29
C ARG A 99 -10.60 -4.65 -14.96
N TRP A 100 -9.91 -5.53 -14.24
CA TRP A 100 -10.34 -6.01 -12.93
C TRP A 100 -10.30 -4.89 -11.88
N LEU A 101 -9.23 -4.09 -11.85
CA LEU A 101 -9.13 -2.92 -10.97
C LEU A 101 -10.25 -1.91 -11.24
N GLU A 102 -10.53 -1.62 -12.51
CA GLU A 102 -11.63 -0.74 -12.92
C GLU A 102 -12.99 -1.29 -12.50
N HIS A 103 -13.25 -2.58 -12.74
CA HIS A 103 -14.50 -3.25 -12.37
C HIS A 103 -14.79 -3.13 -10.87
N TYR A 104 -13.79 -3.40 -10.02
CA TYR A 104 -13.91 -3.26 -8.56
C TYR A 104 -13.72 -1.82 -8.06
N ARG A 105 -13.45 -0.88 -8.97
CA ARG A 105 -13.27 0.56 -8.69
C ARG A 105 -12.17 0.83 -7.67
N PHE A 106 -11.04 0.14 -7.81
CA PHE A 106 -9.83 0.51 -7.11
C PHE A 106 -9.38 1.90 -7.57
N SER A 107 -9.03 2.77 -6.62
CA SER A 107 -8.42 4.07 -6.93
C SER A 107 -6.90 4.04 -6.83
N HIS A 108 -6.36 3.05 -6.12
CA HIS A 108 -4.93 2.90 -5.88
C HIS A 108 -4.46 1.49 -6.23
N VAL A 109 -3.22 1.39 -6.68
CA VAL A 109 -2.54 0.14 -7.02
C VAL A 109 -1.12 0.16 -6.47
N GLU A 110 -0.65 -0.99 -5.99
CA GLU A 110 0.75 -1.18 -5.64
C GLU A 110 1.49 -1.89 -6.78
N ILE A 111 2.65 -1.36 -7.17
CA ILE A 111 3.55 -1.98 -8.14
C ILE A 111 4.85 -2.35 -7.42
N SER A 112 5.19 -3.64 -7.42
CA SER A 112 6.37 -4.19 -6.75
C SER A 112 7.08 -5.20 -7.65
N ASP A 113 8.33 -5.50 -7.29
CA ASP A 113 9.23 -6.48 -7.90
C ASP A 113 9.99 -7.28 -6.81
N GLY A 114 9.36 -7.41 -5.63
CA GLY A 114 10.01 -7.99 -4.45
C GLY A 114 10.06 -9.52 -4.44
N THR A 115 9.31 -10.19 -5.32
CA THR A 115 9.19 -11.66 -5.44
C THR A 115 9.66 -12.15 -6.81
N LEU A 116 9.24 -11.47 -7.88
CA LEU A 116 9.69 -11.72 -9.24
C LEU A 116 10.73 -10.69 -9.66
N ASP A 117 11.76 -11.15 -10.36
CA ASP A 117 12.73 -10.27 -10.99
C ASP A 117 12.11 -9.61 -12.23
N ILE A 118 11.64 -8.37 -12.06
CA ILE A 118 11.11 -7.53 -13.13
C ILE A 118 12.20 -6.53 -13.52
N PRO A 119 12.62 -6.48 -14.81
CA PRO A 119 13.60 -5.51 -15.27
C PRO A 119 13.21 -4.07 -14.87
N ARG A 120 14.18 -3.31 -14.35
CA ARG A 120 13.98 -1.93 -13.84
C ARG A 120 13.23 -1.04 -14.83
N GLU A 121 13.66 -1.01 -16.09
CA GLU A 121 13.02 -0.20 -17.14
C GLU A 121 11.55 -0.59 -17.32
N GLN A 122 11.25 -1.88 -17.31
CA GLN A 122 9.89 -2.40 -17.46
C GLN A 122 9.01 -2.05 -16.25
N LYS A 123 9.55 -2.11 -15.02
CA LYS A 123 8.83 -1.64 -13.83
C LYS A 123 8.47 -0.15 -13.94
N LEU A 124 9.42 0.68 -14.39
CA LEU A 124 9.18 2.11 -14.59
C LEU A 124 8.10 2.36 -15.67
N GLU A 125 8.09 1.58 -16.75
CA GLU A 125 7.03 1.62 -17.76
C GLU A 125 5.66 1.26 -17.16
N PHE A 126 5.58 0.23 -16.32
CA PHE A 126 4.34 -0.10 -15.63
C PHE A 126 3.88 1.01 -14.70
N ILE A 127 4.77 1.61 -13.91
CA ILE A 127 4.44 2.75 -13.04
C ILE A 127 3.86 3.89 -13.87
N ALA A 128 4.54 4.31 -14.94
CA ALA A 128 4.08 5.38 -15.81
C ALA A 128 2.76 5.05 -16.52
N ASN A 129 2.52 3.77 -16.85
CA ASN A 129 1.31 3.34 -17.52
C ASN A 129 0.09 3.27 -16.57
N PHE A 130 0.27 2.81 -15.34
CA PHE A 130 -0.79 2.75 -14.33
C PHE A 130 -1.09 4.12 -13.71
N ALA A 131 -0.09 5.00 -13.59
CA ALA A 131 -0.25 6.36 -13.04
C ALA A 131 -1.19 7.26 -13.86
N ARG A 132 -1.54 6.85 -15.08
CA ARG A 132 -2.54 7.55 -15.92
C ARG A 132 -3.96 7.40 -15.40
N ASP A 133 -4.25 6.25 -14.77
CA ASP A 133 -5.61 5.83 -14.42
C ASP A 133 -5.78 5.66 -12.88
N PHE A 134 -4.68 5.41 -12.16
CA PHE A 134 -4.67 5.08 -10.73
C PHE A 134 -3.63 5.90 -9.96
N VAL A 135 -3.81 6.03 -8.65
CA VAL A 135 -2.75 6.47 -7.73
C VAL A 135 -1.82 5.31 -7.46
N VAL A 136 -0.59 5.38 -7.99
CA VAL A 136 0.39 4.31 -7.85
C VAL A 136 1.20 4.47 -6.56
N LEU A 137 1.22 3.43 -5.75
CA LEU A 137 2.25 3.24 -4.74
C LEU A 137 3.27 2.25 -5.32
N SER A 138 4.53 2.64 -5.39
CA SER A 138 5.57 1.68 -5.76
C SER A 138 6.26 1.13 -4.51
N GLU A 139 6.79 -0.08 -4.57
CA GLU A 139 7.57 -0.66 -3.48
C GLU A 139 8.97 -1.02 -3.99
N VAL A 140 10.01 -0.52 -3.32
CA VAL A 140 11.41 -0.88 -3.58
C VAL A 140 11.85 -1.87 -2.52
N GLY A 141 12.57 -2.90 -2.94
CA GLY A 141 13.23 -3.86 -2.05
C GLY A 141 12.95 -5.30 -2.46
N SER A 142 13.45 -6.24 -1.67
CA SER A 142 13.28 -7.67 -1.92
C SER A 142 12.67 -8.35 -0.71
N LYS A 143 11.87 -9.40 -0.97
CA LYS A 143 11.32 -10.29 0.07
C LYS A 143 12.29 -11.40 0.46
N ASP A 144 13.36 -11.57 -0.30
CA ASP A 144 14.47 -12.45 0.02
C ASP A 144 15.42 -11.75 0.99
N SER A 145 15.61 -12.34 2.17
CA SER A 145 16.48 -11.79 3.23
C SER A 145 17.96 -11.81 2.86
N GLU A 146 18.36 -12.61 1.88
CA GLU A 146 19.74 -12.70 1.41
C GLU A 146 20.07 -11.58 0.41
N VAL A 147 19.07 -10.91 -0.14
CA VAL A 147 19.27 -9.82 -1.11
C VAL A 147 19.62 -8.53 -0.38
N ASN A 148 20.89 -8.12 -0.52
CA ASN A 148 21.39 -6.87 0.03
C ASN A 148 21.52 -5.80 -1.07
N ILE A 149 20.63 -4.80 -1.02
CA ILE A 149 20.63 -3.65 -1.93
C ILE A 149 21.43 -2.52 -1.29
N ALA A 150 22.45 -2.01 -2.00
CA ALA A 150 23.27 -0.92 -1.50
C ALA A 150 22.43 0.36 -1.26
N PRO A 151 22.69 1.15 -0.20
CA PRO A 151 21.88 2.34 0.13
C PRO A 151 21.74 3.36 -1.00
N TYR A 152 22.76 3.54 -1.84
CA TYR A 152 22.68 4.46 -2.97
C TYR A 152 21.71 3.97 -4.05
N LEU A 153 21.59 2.65 -4.25
CA LEU A 153 20.63 2.05 -5.18
C LEU A 153 19.20 2.25 -4.68
N TRP A 154 18.95 2.06 -3.38
CA TRP A 154 17.64 2.40 -2.78
C TRP A 154 17.21 3.82 -3.13
N VAL A 155 18.09 4.80 -2.87
CA VAL A 155 17.79 6.21 -3.15
C VAL A 155 17.58 6.47 -4.64
N GLN A 156 18.42 5.88 -5.49
CA GLN A 156 18.31 6.01 -6.94
C GLN A 156 16.96 5.46 -7.43
N TRP A 157 16.65 4.21 -7.08
CA TRP A 157 15.45 3.51 -7.50
C TRP A 157 14.17 4.18 -7.01
N MET A 158 14.15 4.64 -5.76
CA MET A 158 13.02 5.41 -5.23
C MET A 158 12.80 6.71 -6.00
N ARG A 159 13.87 7.40 -6.42
CA ARG A 159 13.74 8.62 -7.25
C ARG A 159 13.21 8.31 -8.63
N GLU A 160 13.74 7.28 -9.29
CA GLU A 160 13.29 6.84 -10.61
C GLU A 160 11.79 6.47 -10.60
N GLU A 161 11.33 5.76 -9.57
CA GLU A 161 9.93 5.36 -9.45
C GLU A 161 8.99 6.55 -9.18
N LEU A 162 9.44 7.55 -8.41
CA LEU A 162 8.73 8.82 -8.25
C LEU A 162 8.66 9.60 -9.57
N GLU A 163 9.77 9.67 -10.31
CA GLU A 163 9.86 10.33 -11.61
C GLU A 163 8.99 9.65 -12.67
N ALA A 164 8.85 8.32 -12.60
CA ALA A 164 7.95 7.55 -13.46
C ALA A 164 6.46 7.81 -13.16
N GLY A 165 6.13 8.39 -12.00
CA GLY A 165 4.76 8.80 -11.65
C GLY A 165 4.17 8.14 -10.42
N ALA A 166 4.96 7.39 -9.62
CA ALA A 166 4.49 6.91 -8.33
C ALA A 166 4.15 8.09 -7.40
N TRP A 167 3.02 8.01 -6.70
CA TRP A 167 2.63 9.01 -5.70
C TRP A 167 3.49 8.92 -4.43
N LYS A 168 3.78 7.69 -4.01
CA LYS A 168 4.68 7.37 -2.89
C LYS A 168 5.46 6.11 -3.23
N VAL A 169 6.66 6.01 -2.67
CA VAL A 169 7.47 4.79 -2.73
C VAL A 169 7.63 4.21 -1.33
N ILE A 170 7.28 2.95 -1.20
CA ILE A 170 7.36 2.14 0.01
C ILE A 170 8.75 1.51 0.05
N ALA A 171 9.42 1.61 1.18
CA ALA A 171 10.60 0.78 1.44
C ALA A 171 10.14 -0.57 1.97
N GLU A 172 10.44 -1.66 1.24
CA GLU A 172 10.02 -2.99 1.64
C GLU A 172 10.67 -3.41 2.95
N GLY A 173 9.85 -3.93 3.85
CA GLY A 173 10.24 -4.45 5.16
C GLY A 173 9.63 -5.80 5.49
N ARG A 174 8.75 -6.31 4.61
CA ARG A 174 7.77 -7.36 4.87
C ARG A 174 6.86 -7.04 6.06
N GLU A 175 5.85 -7.87 6.25
CA GLU A 175 4.97 -7.79 7.41
C GLU A 175 5.73 -7.98 8.74
N ALA A 176 6.73 -8.86 8.75
CA ALA A 176 7.49 -9.19 9.96
C ALA A 176 8.48 -8.08 10.38
N GLY A 177 8.84 -7.17 9.48
CA GLY A 177 9.84 -6.14 9.75
C GLY A 177 11.25 -6.71 9.93
N THR A 178 11.61 -7.80 9.26
CA THR A 178 12.90 -8.50 9.45
C THR A 178 13.66 -8.75 8.14
N ALA A 179 13.33 -8.01 7.09
CA ALA A 179 13.97 -8.10 5.77
C ALA A 179 13.91 -6.73 5.07
N GLY A 180 14.52 -6.64 3.88
CA GLY A 180 14.54 -5.42 3.08
C GLY A 180 15.33 -4.30 3.76
N ILE A 181 14.65 -3.22 4.15
CA ILE A 181 15.29 -2.10 4.86
C ILE A 181 15.71 -2.45 6.29
N TYR A 182 15.10 -3.48 6.88
CA TYR A 182 15.39 -3.92 8.25
C TYR A 182 16.44 -5.03 8.29
N ARG A 183 17.18 -5.09 9.39
CA ARG A 183 18.01 -6.25 9.73
C ARG A 183 17.14 -7.45 10.12
N PRO A 184 17.68 -8.68 10.10
CA PRO A 184 16.97 -9.86 10.61
C PRO A 184 16.48 -9.74 12.06
N THR A 185 17.06 -8.81 12.84
CA THR A 185 16.68 -8.49 14.22
C THR A 185 15.53 -7.49 14.36
N GLY A 186 15.07 -6.89 13.25
CA GLY A 186 14.03 -5.86 13.24
C GLY A 186 14.49 -4.44 13.59
N GLU A 187 15.80 -4.20 13.54
CA GLU A 187 16.41 -2.86 13.56
C GLU A 187 16.39 -2.27 12.15
#